data_AF-Q6VTB6-F1
#
_entry.id   AF-Q6VTB6-F1
#
_cell.length_a   1.000
_cell.length_b   1.000
_cell.length_c   1.000
_cell.angle_alpha   90.00
_cell.angle_beta   90.00
_cell.angle_gamma   90.00
#
_symmetry.space_group_name_H-M   'P 1'
#
loop_
_entity.id
_entity.type
_entity.pdbx_description
1 polymer ?
#
loop_
_entity_poly.entity_id
_entity_poly.type
_entity_poly.pdbx_seq_one_letter_code
_entity_poly.pdbx_strand_id
1 'polypeptide(L)' 'GILEKLDTMGDREVDNWRIFALDDLHEVSEEQLYDKLMEEFPTWVKAATIKGIIH' A
#
# COMPACT_ATOMS: atom_id res chain seq x y z
N GLY A 1 -9.40 -0.16 12.74
CA GLY A 1 -9.82 -1.55 13.04
C GLY A 1 -8.63 -2.50 13.24
N ILE A 2 -8.84 -3.81 13.45
CA ILE A 2 -7.71 -4.77 13.62
C ILE A 2 -6.75 -4.79 12.43
N LEU A 3 -7.26 -4.41 11.25
CA LEU A 3 -6.51 -4.31 10.00
C LEU A 3 -5.55 -3.10 9.95
N GLU A 4 -5.92 -1.95 10.51
CA GLU A 4 -5.00 -0.78 10.60
C GLU A 4 -3.76 -1.06 11.47
N LYS A 5 -3.88 -1.99 12.43
CA LYS A 5 -2.74 -2.41 13.26
C LYS A 5 -1.75 -3.30 12.51
N LEU A 6 -2.19 -3.99 11.44
CA LEU A 6 -1.30 -4.74 10.55
C LEU A 6 -0.56 -3.80 9.59
N ASP A 7 -1.13 -2.63 9.32
CA ASP A 7 -0.55 -1.63 8.43
C ASP A 7 0.67 -0.90 9.03
N THR A 8 0.85 -0.96 10.35
CA THR A 8 1.93 -0.29 11.09
C THR A 8 2.88 -1.29 11.75
N MET A 9 3.20 -2.39 11.07
CA MET A 9 4.28 -3.27 11.50
C MET A 9 5.63 -2.56 11.34
N GLY A 10 6.24 -2.18 12.46
CA GLY A 10 7.40 -1.29 12.53
C GLY A 10 8.77 -1.92 12.21
N ASP A 11 8.85 -3.23 11.98
CA ASP A 11 10.11 -3.93 11.65
C ASP A 11 10.34 -4.05 10.13
N ARG A 12 9.77 -3.11 9.37
CA ARG A 12 9.89 -3.09 7.91
C ARG A 12 10.89 -2.02 7.48
N GLU A 13 11.86 -2.43 6.68
CA GLU A 13 12.83 -1.52 6.09
C GLU A 13 12.18 -0.52 5.12
N VAL A 14 11.16 -0.96 4.38
CA VAL A 14 10.32 -0.11 3.55
C VAL A 14 8.88 -0.44 3.87
N ASP A 15 8.08 0.59 4.12
CA ASP A 15 6.64 0.44 4.27
C ASP A 15 6.03 0.19 2.90
N ASN A 16 5.95 -1.09 2.51
CA ASN A 16 5.59 -1.55 1.17
C ASN A 16 4.20 -2.20 1.10
N TRP A 17 3.40 -2.02 2.15
CA TRP A 17 2.11 -2.65 2.29
C TRP A 17 1.14 -1.63 2.87
N ARG A 18 -0.04 -1.55 2.24
CA ARG A 18 -1.12 -0.67 2.62
C ARG A 18 -2.42 -1.44 2.68
N ILE A 19 -3.21 -1.21 3.73
CA ILE A 19 -4.60 -1.67 3.82
C ILE A 19 -5.52 -0.45 3.77
N PHE A 20 -6.51 -0.49 2.89
CA PHE A 20 -7.60 0.47 2.88
C PHE A 20 -8.93 -0.23 3.13
N ALA A 21 -9.86 0.48 3.76
CA ALA A 21 -11.21 -0.01 3.96
C ALA A 21 -12.05 0.19 2.69
N LEU A 22 -12.92 -0.78 2.44
CA LEU A 22 -13.91 -0.73 1.37
C LEU A 22 -15.21 -1.36 1.90
N ASP A 23 -16.34 -0.70 1.66
CA ASP A 23 -17.64 -1.14 2.17
C ASP A 23 -18.18 -2.34 1.36
N ASP A 24 -18.18 -2.23 0.03
CA ASP A 24 -18.48 -3.34 -0.90
C ASP A 24 -17.54 -3.28 -2.11
N LEU A 25 -16.97 -4.43 -2.46
CA LEU A 25 -16.10 -4.58 -3.63
C LEU A 25 -16.86 -4.39 -4.96
N HIS A 26 -18.15 -4.68 -4.98
CA HIS A 26 -18.98 -4.56 -6.18
C HIS A 26 -19.43 -3.12 -6.45
N GLU A 27 -19.26 -2.20 -5.49
CA GLU A 27 -19.64 -0.79 -5.63
C GLU A 27 -18.55 0.08 -6.25
N VAL A 28 -17.32 -0.43 -6.39
CA VAL A 28 -16.21 0.25 -7.05
C VAL A 28 -15.90 -0.39 -8.40
N SER A 29 -15.58 0.44 -9.38
CA SER A 29 -15.06 -0.07 -10.65
C SER A 29 -13.66 -0.66 -10.46
N GLU A 30 -13.28 -1.58 -11.35
CA GLU A 30 -11.91 -2.13 -11.37
C GLU A 30 -10.87 -1.01 -11.48
N GLU A 31 -11.10 -0.01 -12.33
CA GLU A 31 -10.20 1.13 -12.49
C GLU A 31 -9.98 1.89 -11.17
N GLN A 32 -11.06 2.20 -10.45
CA GLN A 32 -10.97 2.86 -9.14
C GLN A 32 -10.29 1.99 -8.09
N LEU A 33 -10.50 0.67 -8.15
CA LEU A 33 -9.80 -0.28 -7.29
C LEU A 33 -8.29 -0.30 -7.59
N TYR A 34 -7.90 -0.30 -8.87
CA TYR A 34 -6.51 -0.24 -9.28
C TYR A 34 -5.84 1.08 -8.86
N ASP A 35 -6.52 2.22 -9.01
CA ASP A 35 -6.00 3.51 -8.55
C ASP A 35 -5.73 3.50 -7.05
N LYS A 36 -6.65 2.94 -6.24
CA LYS A 36 -6.48 2.82 -4.79
C LYS A 36 -5.34 1.90 -4.39
N LEU A 37 -5.15 0.79 -5.12
CA LEU A 37 -4.05 -0.14 -4.89
C LEU A 37 -2.69 0.48 -5.25
N MET A 38 -2.63 1.30 -6.30
CA MET A 38 -1.39 1.86 -6.82
C MET A 38 -0.99 3.19 -6.19
N GLU A 39 -1.84 3.82 -5.39
CA GLU A 39 -1.62 5.15 -4.81
C GLU A 39 -0.27 5.28 -4.06
N GLU A 40 0.13 4.27 -3.27
CA GLU A 40 1.38 4.32 -2.50
C GLU A 40 2.57 3.63 -3.19
N PHE A 41 2.32 2.85 -4.25
CA PHE A 41 3.36 2.08 -4.93
C PHE A 41 4.56 2.94 -5.39
N PRO A 42 4.37 4.15 -5.98
CA PRO A 42 5.50 5.02 -6.34
C PRO A 42 6.34 5.45 -5.14
N THR A 43 5.73 5.59 -3.97
CA THR A 43 6.44 5.96 -2.72
C THR A 43 7.29 4.80 -2.24
N TRP A 44 6.77 3.57 -2.31
CA TRP A 44 7.52 2.36 -1.98
C TRP A 44 8.76 2.20 -2.85
N VAL A 45 8.61 2.40 -4.17
CA VAL A 45 9.72 2.36 -5.12
C VAL A 45 10.78 3.40 -4.77
N LYS A 46 10.39 4.66 -4.53
CA LYS A 46 11.33 5.71 -4.11
C LYS A 46 12.07 5.36 -2.82
N ALA A 47 11.35 4.88 -1.81
CA ALA A 47 11.95 4.49 -0.53
C ALA A 47 12.93 3.32 -0.69
N ALA A 48 12.57 2.32 -1.49
CA ALA A 48 13.41 1.17 -1.77
C ALA A 48 14.65 1.53 -2.60
N THR A 49 14.55 2.45 -3.56
CA THR A 49 15.71 2.98 -4.31
C THR A 49 16.66 3.75 -3.40
N ILE A 50 16.16 4.63 -2.52
CA ILE A 50 16.98 5.36 -1.54
C ILE A 50 17.73 4.39 -0.62
N LYS A 51 17.08 3.29 -0.24
CA LYS A 51 17.69 2.22 0.58
C LYS A 51 18.57 1.25 -0.21
N GLY A 52 18.67 1.40 -1.53
CA GLY A 52 19.48 0.52 -2.38
C GLY A 52 18.95 -0.91 -2.51
N ILE A 53 17.66 -1.14 -2.24
CA ILE A 53 17.00 -2.45 -2.36
C ILE A 53 16.70 -2.79 -3.83
N ILE A 54 16.36 -1.76 -4.61
CA ILE A 54 16.12 -1.82 -6.05
C ILE A 54 17.05 -0.85 -6.78
N HIS A 55 17.53 -1.29 -7.94
CA HIS A 55 18.45 -0.56 -8.81
C HIS A 55 17.79 -0.22 -10.14
#